data_AF-A0A7C5IPJ5-F1
#
_entry.id   AF-A0A7C5IPJ5-F1
#
_cell.length_a   1.000
_cell.length_b   1.000
_cell.length_c   1.000
_cell.angle_alpha   90.00
_cell.angle_beta   90.00
_cell.angle_gamma   90.00
#
_symmetry.space_group_name_H-M   'P 1'
#
loop_
_entity.id
_entity.type
_entity.pdbx_description
1 polymer ?
#
loop_
_entity_poly.entity_id
_entity_poly.type
_entity_poly.pdbx_seq_one_letter_code
_entity_poly.pdbx_strand_id
1 'polypeptide(L)'
;MRLPALHILTDTKIQSRFSHFELAKMAFAAGAVAVQYRNKSFDAGQDLEELRAIATLAQLEKKVLIINDDTELAFQVGAQGVHLGQEDGAIASARALLGPDAIIGATVHNLVELSALRGTSIDYIGLGPVYGTTSKVTGLPDL
;
A
#
# COMPACT_ATOMS: atom_id res chain seq x y z
N MET A 1 16.25 1.05 -4.34
CA MET A 1 15.52 -0.14 -4.80
C MET A 1 14.86 0.15 -6.15
N ARG A 2 14.69 -0.84 -7.04
CA ARG A 2 13.92 -0.66 -8.28
C ARG A 2 12.46 -1.02 -8.00
N LEU A 3 11.52 -0.13 -8.31
CA LEU A 3 10.09 -0.39 -8.15
C LEU A 3 9.68 -1.63 -8.97
N PRO A 4 8.80 -2.48 -8.44
CA PRO A 4 8.44 -3.73 -9.09
C PRO A 4 7.58 -3.49 -10.33
N ALA A 5 7.73 -4.35 -11.34
CA ALA A 5 6.90 -4.30 -12.55
C ALA A 5 5.42 -4.61 -12.28
N LEU A 6 5.12 -5.27 -11.16
CA LEU A 6 3.78 -5.62 -10.72
C LEU A 6 3.62 -5.27 -9.23
N HIS A 7 2.65 -4.40 -8.94
CA HIS A 7 2.29 -3.96 -7.59
C HIS A 7 0.83 -4.35 -7.34
N ILE A 8 0.62 -5.37 -6.49
CA ILE A 8 -0.70 -5.94 -6.24
C ILE A 8 -1.30 -5.33 -4.99
N LEU A 9 -2.55 -4.87 -5.07
CA LEU A 9 -3.32 -4.43 -3.91
C LEU A 9 -4.27 -5.56 -3.51
N THR A 10 -4.22 -6.01 -2.26
CA THR A 10 -5.20 -6.98 -1.73
C THR A 10 -6.45 -6.25 -1.28
N ASP A 11 -7.62 -6.78 -1.58
CA ASP A 11 -8.91 -6.20 -1.18
C ASP A 11 -9.94 -7.33 -0.93
N THR A 12 -10.62 -7.28 0.20
CA THR A 12 -11.64 -8.26 0.62
C THR A 12 -13.08 -7.75 0.48
N LYS A 13 -13.27 -6.51 -0.01
CA LYS A 13 -14.60 -5.98 -0.36
C LYS A 13 -14.98 -6.32 -1.79
N ILE A 14 -14.00 -6.36 -2.70
CA ILE A 14 -14.23 -6.67 -4.12
C ILE A 14 -14.35 -8.19 -4.36
N GLN A 15 -13.74 -8.98 -3.47
CA GLN A 15 -13.84 -10.42 -3.45
C GLN A 15 -13.92 -10.89 -2.00
N SER A 16 -14.70 -11.93 -1.70
CA SER A 16 -14.82 -12.50 -0.34
C SER A 16 -14.36 -13.96 -0.28
N ARG A 17 -13.71 -14.44 -1.33
CA ARG A 17 -13.29 -15.85 -1.46
C ARG A 17 -12.01 -16.14 -0.68
N PHE A 18 -11.12 -15.15 -0.61
CA PHE A 18 -9.80 -15.30 -0.03
C PHE A 18 -9.53 -14.19 0.98
N SER A 19 -8.83 -14.54 2.05
CA SER A 19 -8.35 -13.58 3.05
C SER A 19 -7.21 -12.71 2.50
N HIS A 20 -6.83 -11.63 3.19
CA HIS A 20 -5.69 -10.81 2.77
C HIS A 20 -4.40 -11.63 2.76
N PHE A 21 -4.23 -12.53 3.73
CA PHE A 21 -3.07 -13.41 3.79
C PHE A 21 -3.02 -14.38 2.61
N GLU A 22 -4.14 -15.02 2.26
CA GLU A 22 -4.20 -15.92 1.11
C GLU A 22 -3.88 -15.19 -0.20
N LEU A 23 -4.43 -13.98 -0.39
CA LEU A 23 -4.13 -13.15 -1.54
C LEU A 23 -2.64 -12.78 -1.61
N ALA A 24 -2.05 -12.33 -0.50
CA ALA A 24 -0.63 -11.95 -0.44
C ALA A 24 0.27 -13.16 -0.73
N LYS A 25 -0.05 -14.33 -0.15
CA LYS A 25 0.67 -15.58 -0.39
C LYS A 25 0.60 -16.01 -1.86
N MET A 26 -0.58 -15.96 -2.47
CA MET A 26 -0.73 -16.27 -3.90
C MET A 26 0.03 -15.28 -4.79
N ALA A 27 -0.03 -13.99 -4.46
CA ALA A 27 0.70 -12.95 -5.18
C ALA A 27 2.22 -13.19 -5.14
N PHE A 28 2.77 -13.43 -3.96
CA PHE A 28 4.21 -13.69 -3.81
C PHE A 28 4.64 -14.98 -4.51
N ALA A 29 3.85 -16.06 -4.41
CA ALA A 29 4.08 -17.32 -5.12
C ALA A 29 4.03 -17.15 -6.64
N ALA A 30 3.20 -16.25 -7.15
CA ALA A 30 3.12 -15.89 -8.57
C ALA A 30 4.26 -14.95 -9.04
N GLY A 31 5.21 -14.61 -8.15
CA GLY A 31 6.39 -13.81 -8.48
C GLY A 31 6.24 -12.31 -8.19
N ALA A 32 5.14 -11.86 -7.59
CA ALA A 32 5.03 -10.46 -7.16
C ALA A 32 6.16 -10.13 -6.18
N VAL A 33 6.75 -8.94 -6.34
CA VAL A 33 7.84 -8.45 -5.48
C VAL A 33 7.28 -7.54 -4.39
N ALA A 34 6.15 -6.88 -4.63
CA ALA A 34 5.45 -6.10 -3.63
C ALA A 34 3.95 -6.40 -3.61
N VAL A 35 3.39 -6.39 -2.40
CA VAL A 35 1.96 -6.39 -2.13
C VAL A 35 1.64 -5.19 -1.26
N GLN A 36 0.55 -4.51 -1.58
CA GLN A 36 -0.04 -3.47 -0.75
C GLN A 36 -1.28 -4.01 -0.04
N TYR A 37 -1.22 -4.02 1.29
CA TYR A 37 -2.33 -4.37 2.16
C TYR A 37 -3.32 -3.20 2.23
N ARG A 38 -4.47 -3.33 1.58
CA ARG A 38 -5.54 -2.34 1.57
C ARG A 38 -6.79 -2.89 2.24
N ASN A 39 -6.94 -2.60 3.54
CA ASN A 39 -8.16 -2.88 4.28
C ASN A 39 -8.76 -1.57 4.80
N LYS A 40 -9.80 -1.08 4.12
CA LYS A 40 -10.50 0.17 4.47
C LYS A 40 -11.46 0.03 5.67
N SER A 41 -11.57 -1.17 6.25
CA SER A 41 -12.41 -1.47 7.41
C SER A 41 -11.61 -2.26 8.45
N PHE A 42 -10.37 -1.83 8.68
CA PHE A 42 -9.44 -2.49 9.59
C PHE A 42 -9.97 -2.52 11.03
N ASP A 43 -10.02 -3.72 11.61
CA ASP A 43 -10.30 -3.98 13.02
C ASP A 43 -9.06 -4.62 13.66
N ALA A 44 -8.39 -3.89 14.54
CA ALA A 44 -7.17 -4.36 15.18
C ALA A 44 -7.34 -5.68 15.98
N GLY A 45 -8.55 -5.96 16.49
CA GLY A 45 -8.84 -7.19 17.22
C GLY A 45 -8.94 -8.43 16.33
N GLN A 46 -9.18 -8.25 15.03
CA GLN A 46 -9.39 -9.34 14.07
C GLN A 46 -8.25 -9.43 13.05
N ASP A 47 -7.76 -8.28 12.57
CA ASP A 47 -6.91 -8.19 11.39
C ASP A 47 -5.42 -8.14 11.72
N LEU A 48 -5.05 -7.74 12.93
CA LEU A 48 -3.65 -7.47 13.27
C LEU A 48 -2.80 -8.75 13.27
N GLU A 49 -3.37 -9.88 13.68
CA GLU A 49 -2.69 -11.18 13.62
C GLU A 49 -2.44 -11.60 12.18
N GLU A 50 -3.45 -11.49 11.31
CA GLU A 50 -3.32 -11.78 9.89
C GLU A 50 -2.26 -10.88 9.24
N LEU A 51 -2.30 -9.56 9.50
CA LEU A 51 -1.36 -8.61 8.94
C LEU A 51 0.08 -8.89 9.38
N ARG A 52 0.30 -9.28 10.63
CA ARG A 52 1.63 -9.72 11.12
C ARG A 52 2.10 -10.99 10.41
N ALA A 53 1.20 -11.92 10.11
CA ALA A 53 1.54 -13.10 9.32
C ALA A 53 1.99 -12.72 7.89
N ILE A 54 1.33 -11.74 7.26
CA ILE A 54 1.73 -11.21 5.95
C ILE A 54 3.11 -10.54 6.04
N ALA A 55 3.36 -9.71 7.06
CA ALA A 55 4.64 -9.04 7.25
C ALA A 55 5.79 -10.04 7.45
N THR A 56 5.56 -11.08 8.26
CA THR A 56 6.51 -12.18 8.48
C THR A 56 6.81 -12.91 7.17
N LEU A 57 5.77 -13.24 6.39
CA LEU A 57 5.91 -13.90 5.09
C LEU A 57 6.74 -13.05 4.12
N ALA A 58 6.44 -11.75 4.02
CA ALA A 58 7.16 -10.84 3.15
C ALA A 58 8.65 -10.75 3.53
N GLN A 59 8.96 -10.68 4.83
CA GLN A 59 10.34 -10.65 5.30
C GLN A 59 11.09 -11.94 4.98
N LEU A 60 10.50 -13.11 5.23
CA LEU A 60 11.11 -14.41 4.96
C LEU A 60 11.40 -14.62 3.48
N GLU A 61 10.49 -14.16 2.61
CA GLU A 61 10.63 -14.28 1.16
C GLU A 61 11.38 -13.11 0.50
N LYS A 62 11.89 -12.16 1.30
CA LYS A 62 12.56 -10.94 0.81
C LYS A 62 11.68 -10.14 -0.18
N LYS A 63 10.39 -10.09 0.12
CA LYS A 63 9.35 -9.32 -0.59
C LYS A 63 9.06 -8.03 0.15
N VAL A 64 8.26 -7.18 -0.47
CA VAL A 64 7.83 -5.90 0.08
C VAL A 64 6.35 -5.97 0.47
N LEU A 65 6.07 -5.64 1.72
CA LEU A 65 4.75 -5.28 2.19
C LEU A 65 4.65 -3.76 2.32
N ILE A 66 3.65 -3.18 1.65
CA ILE A 66 3.25 -1.79 1.79
C ILE A 66 1.91 -1.73 2.53
N ILE A 67 1.80 -0.91 3.56
CA ILE A 67 0.51 -0.63 4.20
C ILE A 67 -0.17 0.55 3.52
N ASN A 68 -1.47 0.43 3.26
CA ASN A 68 -2.27 1.50 2.70
C ASN A 68 -2.71 2.49 3.81
N ASP A 69 -2.49 3.78 3.58
CA ASP A 69 -2.89 4.97 4.36
C ASP A 69 -2.34 5.11 5.80
N ASP A 70 -2.01 4.01 6.47
CA ASP A 70 -1.68 4.00 7.89
C ASP A 70 -0.19 3.76 8.14
N THR A 71 0.52 4.85 8.47
CA THR A 71 1.96 4.80 8.77
C THR A 71 2.23 4.16 10.13
N GLU A 72 1.38 4.38 11.13
CA GLU A 72 1.59 3.82 12.46
C GLU A 72 1.41 2.31 12.41
N LEU A 73 0.40 1.83 11.68
CA LEU A 73 0.22 0.41 11.44
C LEU A 73 1.41 -0.20 10.69
N ALA A 74 1.94 0.50 9.68
CA ALA A 74 3.16 0.07 8.97
C ALA A 74 4.35 -0.12 9.92
N PHE A 75 4.54 0.85 10.83
CA PHE A 75 5.57 0.78 11.86
C PHE A 75 5.33 -0.39 12.82
N GLN A 76 4.10 -0.51 13.33
CA GLN A 76 3.70 -1.51 14.31
C GLN A 76 3.92 -2.95 13.83
N VAL A 77 3.69 -3.22 12.55
CA VAL A 77 3.85 -4.58 11.97
C VAL A 77 5.21 -4.80 11.30
N GLY A 78 6.09 -3.79 11.27
CA GLY A 78 7.39 -3.89 10.61
C GLY A 78 7.29 -4.01 9.08
N ALA A 79 6.29 -3.37 8.47
CA ALA A 79 6.15 -3.35 7.02
C ALA A 79 7.30 -2.56 6.37
N GLN A 80 7.60 -2.88 5.11
CA GLN A 80 8.70 -2.25 4.37
C GLN A 80 8.34 -0.85 3.88
N GLY A 81 7.07 -0.45 3.94
CA GLY A 81 6.65 0.85 3.48
C GLY A 81 5.18 1.15 3.67
N VAL A 82 4.80 2.34 3.23
CA VAL A 82 3.43 2.87 3.29
C VAL A 82 3.06 3.53 1.95
N HIS A 83 1.79 3.51 1.59
CA HIS A 83 1.23 4.29 0.48
C HIS A 83 0.19 5.26 1.03
N LEU A 84 0.35 6.56 0.74
CA LEU A 84 -0.48 7.62 1.32
C LEU A 84 -1.25 8.37 0.23
N GLY A 85 -2.54 8.57 0.47
CA GLY A 85 -3.42 9.50 -0.23
C GLY A 85 -3.25 10.94 0.26
N GLN A 86 -4.05 11.84 -0.34
CA GLN A 86 -3.99 13.29 -0.05
C GLN A 86 -4.52 13.66 1.33
N GLU A 87 -5.45 12.87 1.87
CA GLU A 87 -6.08 13.09 3.18
C GLU A 87 -5.41 12.29 4.31
N ASP A 88 -4.38 11.51 3.97
CA ASP A 88 -3.68 10.67 4.93
C ASP A 88 -2.54 11.45 5.62
N GLY A 89 -1.73 10.76 6.43
CA GLY A 89 -0.60 11.37 7.14
C GLY A 89 0.43 12.05 6.23
N ALA A 90 1.20 12.99 6.77
CA ALA A 90 2.24 13.68 6.02
C ALA A 90 3.44 12.77 5.70
N ILE A 91 3.95 12.85 4.46
CA ILE A 91 5.13 12.09 3.99
C ILE A 91 6.35 12.30 4.90
N ALA A 92 6.59 13.53 5.36
CA ALA A 92 7.71 13.83 6.25
C ALA A 92 7.60 13.09 7.59
N SER A 93 6.39 13.02 8.15
CA SER A 93 6.12 12.25 9.37
C SER A 93 6.29 10.75 9.14
N ALA A 94 5.82 10.24 7.99
CA ALA A 94 6.02 8.84 7.63
C ALA A 94 7.50 8.47 7.50
N ARG A 95 8.30 9.33 6.86
CA ARG A 95 9.75 9.16 6.75
C ARG A 95 10.45 9.20 8.10
N ALA A 96 10.04 10.11 8.98
CA ALA A 96 10.59 10.21 10.33
C ALA A 96 10.29 8.97 11.18
N LEU A 97 9.09 8.40 11.06
CA LEU A 97 8.68 7.22 11.84
C LEU A 97 9.26 5.91 11.30
N LEU A 98 9.18 5.69 9.98
CA LEU A 98 9.58 4.43 9.36
C LEU A 98 11.07 4.36 9.03
N GLY A 99 11.76 5.51 9.03
CA GLY A 99 13.19 5.59 8.78
C GLY A 99 13.56 5.80 7.31
N PRO A 100 14.87 6.00 7.03
CA PRO A 100 15.37 6.40 5.72
C PRO A 100 15.20 5.33 4.64
N ASP A 101 15.11 4.06 5.01
CA ASP A 101 15.03 2.93 4.07
C ASP A 101 13.60 2.51 3.73
N ALA A 102 12.59 3.05 4.41
CA ALA A 102 11.20 2.73 4.15
C ALA A 102 10.76 3.15 2.75
N ILE A 103 9.84 2.40 2.14
CA ILE A 103 9.30 2.72 0.82
C ILE A 103 8.04 3.55 1.00
N ILE A 104 8.05 4.82 0.60
CA ILE A 104 6.92 5.74 0.75
C ILE A 104 6.33 6.08 -0.62
N GLY A 105 5.09 5.66 -0.82
CA GLY A 105 4.30 6.00 -2.00
C GLY A 105 3.30 7.12 -1.73
N ALA A 106 2.99 7.90 -2.77
CA ALA A 106 1.92 8.89 -2.72
C ALA A 106 0.93 8.72 -3.88
N THR A 107 -0.37 8.89 -3.63
CA THR A 107 -1.37 8.99 -4.71
C THR A 107 -1.33 10.38 -5.34
N VAL A 108 -1.39 10.45 -6.66
CA VAL A 108 -1.44 11.70 -7.45
C VAL A 108 -2.52 11.59 -8.53
N HIS A 109 -3.29 12.65 -8.74
CA HIS A 109 -4.34 12.73 -9.75
C HIS A 109 -4.09 13.82 -10.80
N ASN A 110 -3.24 14.80 -10.50
CA ASN A 110 -2.97 15.92 -11.39
C ASN A 110 -1.56 16.50 -11.20
N LEU A 111 -1.18 17.42 -12.08
CA LEU A 111 0.16 18.05 -12.05
C LEU A 111 0.38 18.97 -10.86
N VAL A 112 -0.68 19.51 -10.25
CA VAL A 112 -0.57 20.36 -9.05
C VAL A 112 -0.14 19.50 -7.87
N GLU A 113 -0.82 18.38 -7.64
CA GLU A 113 -0.45 17.38 -6.63
C GLU A 113 0.97 16.85 -6.86
N LEU A 114 1.34 16.52 -8.11
CA LEU A 114 2.71 16.11 -8.43
C LEU A 114 3.75 17.19 -8.07
N SER A 115 3.41 18.46 -8.34
CA SER A 115 4.31 19.58 -8.06
C SER A 115 4.49 19.80 -6.55
N ALA A 116 3.44 19.59 -5.75
CA ALA A 116 3.50 19.68 -4.30
C ALA A 116 4.41 18.61 -3.67
N LEU A 117 4.60 17.47 -4.34
CA LEU A 117 5.50 16.41 -3.88
C LEU A 117 6.98 16.66 -4.20
N ARG A 118 7.31 17.71 -4.98
CA ARG A 118 8.71 18.03 -5.31
C ARG A 118 9.50 18.36 -4.04
N GLY A 119 10.66 17.73 -3.89
CA GLY A 119 11.52 17.91 -2.72
C GLY A 119 11.10 17.13 -1.47
N THR A 120 10.00 16.37 -1.54
CA THR A 120 9.65 15.40 -0.51
C THR A 120 10.46 14.11 -0.67
N SER A 121 10.48 13.26 0.37
CA SER A 121 11.20 11.99 0.41
C SER A 121 10.36 10.79 -0.09
N ILE A 122 9.47 11.01 -1.05
CA ILE A 122 8.71 9.93 -1.69
C ILE A 122 9.59 9.07 -2.60
N ASP A 123 9.27 7.79 -2.68
CA ASP A 123 9.95 6.81 -3.51
C ASP A 123 9.19 6.53 -4.82
N TYR A 124 7.86 6.66 -4.80
CA TYR A 124 7.02 6.45 -5.98
C TYR A 124 5.68 7.16 -5.90
N ILE A 125 5.00 7.26 -7.04
CA ILE A 125 3.64 7.76 -7.13
C ILE A 125 2.69 6.72 -7.72
N GLY A 126 1.47 6.68 -7.20
CA GLY A 126 0.33 6.04 -7.85
C GLY A 126 -0.45 7.09 -8.63
N LEU A 127 -0.26 7.17 -9.95
CA LEU A 127 -1.02 8.06 -10.82
C LEU A 127 -2.33 7.39 -11.24
N GLY A 128 -3.47 8.00 -10.91
CA GLY A 128 -4.75 7.47 -11.36
C GLY A 128 -5.94 8.37 -11.02
N PRO A 129 -7.17 7.90 -11.31
CA PRO A 129 -7.46 6.65 -12.02
C PRO A 129 -7.05 6.78 -13.50
N VAL A 130 -6.45 5.73 -14.07
CA VAL A 130 -6.19 5.66 -15.52
C VAL A 130 -7.46 5.30 -16.30
N TYR A 131 -8.30 4.48 -15.69
CA TYR A 131 -9.62 4.05 -16.19
C TYR A 131 -10.65 4.21 -15.08
N GLY A 132 -11.94 4.28 -15.44
CA GLY A 132 -13.04 4.14 -14.47
C GLY A 132 -12.92 2.85 -13.68
N THR A 133 -13.23 2.88 -12.39
CA THR A 133 -13.16 1.71 -11.51
C THR A 133 -14.17 1.78 -10.37
N THR A 134 -14.72 0.64 -10.01
CA THR A 134 -15.65 0.45 -8.88
C THR A 134 -14.93 0.12 -7.56
N SER A 135 -13.61 -0.12 -7.59
CA SER A 135 -12.82 -0.45 -6.39
C SER A 135 -12.59 0.71 -5.40
N LYS A 136 -12.86 1.93 -5.86
CA LYS A 136 -12.86 3.17 -5.07
C LYS A 136 -13.78 4.19 -5.74
N VAL A 137 -14.37 5.11 -4.97
CA VAL A 137 -15.14 6.22 -5.56
C VAL A 137 -14.16 7.14 -6.29
N THR A 138 -14.27 7.23 -7.61
CA THR A 138 -13.33 7.98 -8.46
C THR A 138 -13.92 9.22 -9.11
N GLY A 139 -15.25 9.36 -9.11
CA GLY A 139 -15.94 10.43 -9.84
C GLY A 139 -15.82 10.33 -11.36
N LEU A 140 -15.19 9.26 -11.89
CA LEU A 140 -15.15 8.95 -13.30
C LEU A 140 -16.25 7.93 -13.63
N PRO A 141 -16.87 8.00 -14.83
CA PRO A 141 -17.85 7.00 -15.24
C PRO A 141 -17.20 5.62 -15.29
N ASP A 142 -17.96 4.59 -14.88
CA ASP A 142 -17.64 3.20 -15.18
C ASP A 142 -17.57 3.06 -16.71
N LEU A 143 -16.47 2.50 -17.23
CA LEU A 143 -16.34 2.21 -18.67
C LEU A 143 -17.26 1.06 -19.08
#